data_AF-A0A959B4V5-F1
#
_entry.id   AF-A0A959B4V5-F1
#
_cell.length_a   1.000
_cell.length_b   1.000
_cell.length_c   1.000
_cell.angle_alpha   90.00
_cell.angle_beta   90.00
_cell.angle_gamma   90.00
#
_symmetry.space_group_name_H-M   'P 1'
#
loop_
_entity.id
_entity.type
_entity.pdbx_description
1 polymer ?
#
loop_
_entity_poly.entity_id
_entity_poly.type
_entity_poly.pdbx_seq_one_letter_code
_entity_poly.pdbx_strand_id
1 'polypeptide(L)'
;CRIMADGSAQSWLSYVRYDIPWPVSDQDCLLRYELKKTGNQIHIPFRSAIDDKIPPKSKVKRMKGITGSWLLEPQAGNKTYVTYTIMTTEKPTLPRWITDPLVQGNLLDTMNAFRSQLKG
;
A
#
# COMPACT_ATOMS: atom_id res chain seq x y z
N CYS A 1 3.65 0.21 9.91
CA CYS A 1 3.93 1.14 8.79
C CYS A 1 4.67 2.36 9.36
N ARG A 2 5.65 2.92 8.64
CA ARG A 2 6.35 4.17 9.01
C ARG A 2 6.26 5.18 7.88
N ILE A 3 5.78 6.39 8.16
CA ILE A 3 5.66 7.51 7.21
C ILE A 3 6.87 8.43 7.35
N MET A 4 7.39 8.92 6.24
CA MET A 4 8.56 9.80 6.15
C MET A 4 8.26 10.94 5.18
N ALA A 5 8.55 12.17 5.59
CA ALA A 5 8.47 13.32 4.69
C ALA A 5 9.58 13.22 3.63
N ASP A 6 9.29 13.58 2.39
CA ASP A 6 10.26 13.57 1.28
C ASP A 6 10.62 14.98 0.78
N GLY A 7 10.28 16.02 1.57
CA GLY A 7 10.55 17.42 1.26
C GLY A 7 9.43 18.13 0.48
N SER A 8 8.40 17.41 0.05
CA SER A 8 7.22 17.95 -0.60
C SER A 8 6.04 18.05 0.38
N ALA A 9 5.20 19.08 0.20
CA ALA A 9 3.95 19.22 0.95
C ALA A 9 2.86 18.22 0.53
N GLN A 10 3.01 17.59 -0.65
CA GLN A 10 2.00 16.73 -1.27
C GLN A 10 2.51 15.31 -1.54
N SER A 11 3.72 14.94 -1.09
CA SER A 11 4.19 13.57 -1.19
C SER A 11 4.85 13.10 0.10
N TRP A 12 4.88 11.78 0.26
CA TRP A 12 5.54 11.14 1.38
C TRP A 12 6.04 9.76 0.97
N LEU A 13 7.02 9.27 1.72
CA LEU A 13 7.47 7.90 1.65
C LEU A 13 6.82 7.08 2.77
N SER A 14 6.43 5.85 2.46
CA SER A 14 5.91 4.90 3.41
C SER A 14 6.71 3.61 3.34
N TYR A 15 7.24 3.21 4.49
CA TYR A 15 7.83 1.89 4.68
C TYR A 15 6.78 0.95 5.28
N VAL A 16 6.55 -0.16 4.57
CA VAL A 16 5.63 -1.22 5.00
C VAL A 16 6.42 -2.53 5.08
N ARG A 17 6.24 -3.24 6.18
CA ARG A 17 6.74 -4.61 6.36
C ARG A 17 5.53 -5.51 6.58
N TYR A 18 5.48 -6.59 5.82
CA TYR A 18 4.50 -7.65 5.95
C TYR A 18 5.14 -8.78 6.74
N ASP A 19 4.51 -9.11 7.86
CA ASP A 19 4.79 -10.31 8.64
C ASP A 19 3.90 -11.40 8.05
N ILE A 20 4.46 -12.22 7.16
CA ILE A 20 3.70 -13.20 6.40
C ILE A 20 4.01 -14.59 6.96
N PRO A 21 3.00 -15.41 7.26
CA PRO A 21 3.23 -16.76 7.74
C PRO A 21 3.97 -17.63 6.70
N TRP A 22 4.72 -18.61 7.22
CA TRP A 22 5.37 -19.64 6.43
C TRP A 22 4.36 -20.31 5.46
N PRO A 23 4.74 -20.64 4.21
CA PRO A 23 6.09 -20.67 3.64
C PRO A 23 6.56 -19.38 2.96
N VAL A 24 5.81 -18.29 3.06
CA VAL A 24 6.21 -17.02 2.47
C VAL A 24 7.22 -16.35 3.39
N SER A 25 8.36 -15.90 2.86
CA SER A 25 9.28 -15.07 3.65
C SER A 25 8.70 -13.67 3.86
N ASP A 26 9.04 -13.04 5.00
CA ASP A 26 8.77 -11.63 5.26
C ASP A 26 9.11 -10.77 4.05
N GLN A 27 8.21 -9.82 3.76
CA GLN A 27 8.37 -8.88 2.67
C GLN A 27 8.34 -7.47 3.19
N ASP A 28 9.13 -6.58 2.59
CA ASP A 28 9.00 -5.15 2.81
C ASP A 28 8.91 -4.38 1.50
N CYS A 29 8.31 -3.20 1.55
CA CYS A 29 8.29 -2.27 0.44
C CYS A 29 8.45 -0.84 0.92
N LEU A 30 9.12 -0.05 0.09
CA LEU A 30 9.16 1.39 0.21
C LEU A 30 8.30 1.97 -0.92
N LEU A 31 7.31 2.77 -0.57
CA LEU A 31 6.34 3.33 -1.50
C LEU A 31 6.36 4.86 -1.40
N ARG A 32 6.43 5.55 -2.53
CA ARG A 32 6.19 6.99 -2.61
C ARG A 32 4.74 7.23 -2.98
N TYR A 33 4.07 8.05 -2.18
CA TYR A 33 2.70 8.50 -2.38
C TYR A 33 2.70 9.95 -2.83
N GLU A 34 1.73 10.31 -3.67
CA GLU A 34 1.50 11.69 -4.11
C GLU A 34 0.02 12.02 -3.91
N LEU A 35 -0.30 13.12 -3.23
CA LEU A 35 -1.67 13.60 -3.03
C LEU A 35 -2.09 14.47 -4.21
N LYS A 36 -3.11 14.04 -4.95
CA LYS A 36 -3.71 14.79 -6.06
C LYS A 36 -5.17 15.09 -5.73
N LYS A 37 -5.54 16.38 -5.72
CA LYS A 37 -6.92 16.83 -5.50
C LYS A 37 -7.50 17.31 -6.83
N THR A 38 -8.67 16.82 -7.19
CA THR A 38 -9.38 17.22 -8.42
C THR A 38 -10.84 17.46 -8.08
N GLY A 39 -11.24 18.73 -8.03
CA GLY A 39 -12.55 19.09 -7.45
C GLY A 39 -12.67 18.58 -6.01
N ASN A 40 -13.71 17.80 -5.75
CA ASN A 40 -13.94 17.18 -4.44
C ASN A 40 -13.39 15.75 -4.32
N GLN A 41 -12.75 15.23 -5.38
CA GLN A 41 -12.12 13.91 -5.36
C GLN A 41 -10.67 14.00 -4.88
N ILE A 42 -10.23 12.98 -4.15
CA ILE A 42 -8.84 12.82 -3.74
C ILE A 42 -8.31 11.54 -4.38
N HIS A 43 -7.27 11.69 -5.19
CA HIS A 43 -6.54 10.58 -5.78
C HIS A 43 -5.11 10.55 -5.22
N ILE A 44 -4.71 9.41 -4.66
CA ILE A 44 -3.41 9.20 -4.03
C ILE A 44 -2.71 8.03 -4.74
N PRO A 45 -2.11 8.26 -5.92
CA PRO A 45 -1.28 7.25 -6.56
C PRO A 45 -0.03 6.98 -5.72
N PHE A 46 0.43 5.74 -5.77
CA PHE A 46 1.68 5.33 -5.16
C PHE A 46 2.46 4.36 -6.05
N ARG A 47 3.78 4.36 -5.87
CA ARG A 47 4.72 3.50 -6.59
C ARG A 47 5.90 3.11 -5.72
N SER A 48 6.55 1.99 -6.04
CA SER A 48 7.82 1.61 -5.44
C SER A 48 8.83 2.75 -5.53
N ALA A 49 9.52 2.99 -4.42
CA ALA A 49 10.60 3.95 -4.31
C ALA A 49 11.90 3.27 -3.87
N ILE A 50 13.01 3.94 -4.14
CA ILE A 50 14.34 3.56 -3.68
C ILE A 50 14.87 4.71 -2.83
N ASP A 51 15.41 4.37 -1.66
CA ASP A 51 16.07 5.32 -0.77
C ASP A 51 17.25 4.60 -0.11
N ASP A 52 18.46 5.09 -0.37
CA ASP A 52 19.71 4.49 0.13
C ASP A 52 19.83 4.58 1.66
N LYS A 53 19.10 5.49 2.30
CA LYS A 53 19.01 5.56 3.77
C LYS A 53 18.15 4.46 4.36
N ILE A 54 17.42 3.70 3.53
CA ILE A 54 16.52 2.61 3.94
C ILE A 54 16.93 1.33 3.19
N PRO A 55 18.12 0.78 3.49
CA PRO A 55 18.61 -0.40 2.80
C PRO A 55 17.73 -1.62 3.06
N PRO A 56 17.77 -2.63 2.18
CA PRO A 56 17.14 -3.93 2.42
C PRO A 56 17.63 -4.54 3.74
N LYS A 57 16.73 -5.18 4.48
CA LYS A 57 17.06 -5.87 5.73
C LYS A 57 17.39 -7.34 5.45
N SER A 58 18.31 -7.89 6.24
CA SER A 58 18.63 -9.32 6.19
C SER A 58 17.36 -10.17 6.43
N LYS A 59 17.21 -11.26 5.66
CA LYS A 59 16.06 -12.20 5.71
C LYS A 59 14.69 -11.60 5.36
N VAL A 60 14.62 -10.39 4.82
CA VAL A 60 13.38 -9.76 4.33
C VAL A 60 13.50 -9.50 2.83
N LYS A 61 12.52 -9.95 2.05
CA LYS A 61 12.50 -9.71 0.61
C LYS A 61 11.92 -8.32 0.32
N ARG A 62 12.74 -7.42 -0.22
CA ARG A 62 12.30 -6.09 -0.69
C ARG A 62 11.52 -6.23 -1.99
N MET A 63 10.21 -6.01 -1.92
CA MET A 63 9.35 -5.93 -3.10
C MET A 63 9.64 -4.68 -3.92
N LYS A 64 9.66 -4.84 -5.23
CA LYS A 64 9.83 -3.79 -6.24
C LYS A 64 8.69 -3.82 -7.24
N GLY A 65 8.58 -2.76 -8.05
CA GLY A 65 7.59 -2.72 -9.14
C GLY A 65 6.13 -2.69 -8.68
N ILE A 66 5.88 -2.26 -7.43
CA ILE A 66 4.53 -2.04 -6.93
C ILE A 66 4.02 -0.71 -7.46
N THR A 67 2.79 -0.70 -7.95
CA THR A 67 2.03 0.51 -8.27
C THR A 67 0.61 0.37 -7.75
N GLY A 68 -0.05 1.50 -7.52
CA GLY A 68 -1.43 1.48 -7.07
C GLY A 68 -1.95 2.87 -6.77
N SER A 69 -3.14 2.93 -6.20
CA SER A 69 -3.78 4.17 -5.83
C SER A 69 -4.85 3.99 -4.76
N TRP A 70 -5.07 5.06 -4.01
CA TRP A 70 -6.31 5.30 -3.29
C TRP A 70 -7.11 6.35 -4.05
N LEU A 71 -8.37 6.07 -4.35
CA LEU A 71 -9.31 7.06 -4.88
C LEU A 71 -10.45 7.21 -3.89
N LEU A 72 -10.66 8.44 -3.41
CA LEU A 72 -11.70 8.79 -2.46
C LEU A 72 -12.67 9.75 -3.15
N GLU A 73 -13.92 9.32 -3.21
CA GLU A 73 -14.98 10.01 -3.91
C GLU A 73 -16.11 10.31 -2.93
N PRO A 74 -16.43 11.58 -2.67
CA PRO A 74 -17.54 11.93 -1.81
C PRO A 74 -18.85 11.45 -2.43
N GLN A 75 -19.74 10.97 -1.57
CA GLN A 75 -21.06 10.47 -1.90
C GLN A 75 -22.10 11.24 -1.07
N ALA A 76 -23.36 11.18 -1.51
CA ALA A 76 -24.47 11.75 -0.76
C ALA A 76 -24.57 11.14 0.66
N GLY A 77 -25.09 11.93 1.61
CA GLY A 77 -25.30 11.49 2.99
C GLY A 77 -24.02 11.35 3.81
N ASN A 78 -23.03 12.23 3.58
CA ASN A 78 -21.75 12.26 4.30
C ASN A 78 -20.98 10.93 4.23
N LYS A 79 -21.05 10.26 3.07
CA LYS A 79 -20.35 9.01 2.79
C LYS A 79 -19.20 9.28 1.84
N THR A 80 -18.22 8.39 1.83
CA THR A 80 -17.12 8.40 0.87
C THR A 80 -16.97 7.01 0.28
N TYR A 81 -16.99 6.92 -1.04
CA TYR A 81 -16.62 5.71 -1.75
C TYR A 81 -15.10 5.66 -1.89
N VAL A 82 -14.49 4.55 -1.48
CA VAL A 82 -13.04 4.38 -1.48
C VAL A 82 -12.67 3.21 -2.36
N THR A 83 -11.91 3.48 -3.41
CA THR A 83 -11.33 2.46 -4.30
C THR A 83 -9.85 2.35 -4.00
N TYR A 84 -9.41 1.15 -3.61
CA TYR A 84 -8.01 0.82 -3.40
C TYR A 84 -7.55 -0.17 -4.47
N THR A 85 -6.48 0.16 -5.18
CA THR A 85 -5.87 -0.71 -6.19
C THR A 85 -4.39 -0.89 -5.90
N ILE A 86 -3.91 -2.12 -6.03
CA ILE A 86 -2.49 -2.46 -5.93
C ILE A 86 -2.14 -3.49 -6.99
N MET A 87 -1.00 -3.29 -7.65
CA MET A 87 -0.44 -4.16 -8.68
C MET A 87 1.05 -4.33 -8.41
N THR A 88 1.59 -5.49 -8.78
CA THR A 88 3.01 -5.77 -8.75
C THR A 88 3.46 -6.37 -10.08
N THR A 89 4.63 -5.98 -10.56
CA THR A 89 5.27 -6.60 -11.72
C THR A 89 6.12 -7.81 -11.33
N GLU A 90 6.28 -8.10 -10.04
CA GLU A 90 6.99 -9.28 -9.59
C GLU A 90 6.26 -10.56 -9.98
N LYS A 91 7.02 -11.51 -10.53
CA LYS A 91 6.50 -12.85 -10.82
C LYS A 91 6.18 -13.56 -9.50
N PRO A 92 5.01 -14.21 -9.38
CA PRO A 92 4.70 -15.04 -8.22
C PRO A 92 5.77 -16.14 -8.09
N THR A 93 6.34 -16.27 -6.90
CA THR A 93 7.29 -17.36 -6.58
C THR A 93 6.58 -18.60 -6.08
N LEU A 94 5.31 -18.48 -5.69
CA LEU A 94 4.46 -19.55 -5.17
C LEU A 94 3.24 -19.74 -6.08
N PRO A 95 2.63 -20.94 -6.09
CA PRO A 95 1.38 -21.20 -6.78
C PRO A 95 0.24 -20.25 -6.37
N ARG A 96 -0.61 -19.89 -7.35
CA ARG A 96 -1.73 -18.94 -7.15
C ARG A 96 -2.70 -19.35 -6.05
N TRP A 97 -3.01 -20.64 -5.93
CA TRP A 97 -3.90 -21.12 -4.87
C TRP A 97 -3.35 -20.89 -3.45
N ILE A 98 -2.04 -20.65 -3.29
CA ILE A 98 -1.43 -20.23 -2.01
C ILE A 98 -1.46 -18.70 -1.88
N THR A 99 -1.10 -17.97 -2.94
CA THR A 99 -0.95 -16.51 -2.88
C THR A 99 -2.27 -15.75 -2.89
N ASP A 100 -3.26 -16.24 -3.64
CA ASP A 100 -4.50 -15.51 -3.89
C ASP A 100 -5.33 -15.32 -2.61
N PRO A 101 -5.53 -16.35 -1.75
CA PRO A 101 -6.23 -16.15 -0.48
C PRO A 101 -5.53 -15.16 0.44
N LEU A 102 -4.19 -15.17 0.47
CA LEU A 102 -3.39 -14.24 1.28
C LEU A 102 -3.54 -12.80 0.77
N VAL A 103 -3.47 -12.59 -0.54
CA VAL A 103 -3.66 -11.26 -1.15
C VAL A 103 -5.08 -10.75 -0.88
N GLN A 104 -6.09 -11.59 -1.07
CA GLN A 104 -7.48 -11.23 -0.81
C GLN A 104 -7.71 -10.88 0.67
N GLY A 105 -7.18 -11.68 1.59
CA GLY A 105 -7.22 -11.42 3.04
C GLY A 105 -6.59 -10.06 3.37
N ASN A 106 -5.37 -9.82 2.91
CA ASN A 106 -4.65 -8.56 3.14
C ASN A 106 -5.43 -7.34 2.62
N LEU A 107 -6.10 -7.45 1.47
CA LEU A 107 -6.94 -6.37 0.92
C LEU A 107 -8.16 -6.08 1.79
N LEU A 108 -8.85 -7.13 2.25
CA LEU A 108 -10.00 -6.98 3.15
C LEU A 108 -9.58 -6.39 4.49
N ASP A 109 -8.48 -6.89 5.07
CA ASP A 109 -7.93 -6.39 6.33
C ASP A 109 -7.50 -4.93 6.22
N THR A 110 -6.90 -4.54 5.10
CA THR A 110 -6.55 -3.15 4.81
C THR A 110 -7.79 -2.25 4.83
N MET A 111 -8.87 -2.64 4.16
CA MET A 111 -10.11 -1.85 4.13
C MET A 111 -10.84 -1.83 5.49
N ASN A 112 -10.79 -2.92 6.25
CA ASN A 112 -11.35 -3.01 7.59
C ASN A 112 -10.58 -2.13 8.59
N ALA A 113 -9.25 -2.16 8.54
CA ALA A 113 -8.39 -1.30 9.34
C ALA A 113 -8.64 0.17 9.00
N PHE A 114 -8.73 0.52 7.71
CA PHE A 114 -9.06 1.87 7.27
C PHE A 114 -10.40 2.35 7.83
N ARG A 115 -11.46 1.53 7.72
CA ARG A 115 -12.78 1.85 8.29
C ARG A 115 -12.73 2.02 9.81
N SER A 116 -11.90 1.26 10.50
CA SER A 116 -11.79 1.35 11.97
C SER A 116 -11.16 2.68 12.41
N GLN A 117 -10.20 3.21 11.64
CA GLN A 117 -9.60 4.53 11.90
C GLN A 117 -10.59 5.69 11.74
N LEU A 118 -11.68 5.51 10.98
CA LEU A 118 -12.71 6.54 10.77
C LEU A 118 -13.80 6.55 11.86
N LYS A 119 -13.81 5.54 12.75
CA LYS A 119 -14.80 5.40 13.82
C LYS A 119 -14.31 5.92 15.18
N GLY A 120 -13.03 6.29 15.28
CA GLY A 120 -12.46 6.98 16.44
C GLY A 120 -12.43 8.47 16.22
#